data_AF-A0A1J3FJ11-F1
#
_entry.id   AF-A0A1J3FJ11-F1
#
_cell.length_a   1.000
_cell.length_b   1.000
_cell.length_c   1.000
_cell.angle_alpha   90.00
_cell.angle_beta   90.00
_cell.angle_gamma   90.00
#
_symmetry.space_group_name_H-M   'P 1'
#
loop_
_entity.id
_entity.type
_entity.pdbx_description
1 polymer ?
#
loop_
_entity_poly.entity_id
_entity_poly.type
_entity_poly.pdbx_seq_one_letter_code
_entity_poly.pdbx_strand_id
1 'polypeptide(L)'
;NTKKTTVLWDINGCPIPDGFDPRLVGRRIESALKNSGCCGSGPLTITAIGDLRQTGDEVLRHLSSTGIALRHSYNLNLYLYSQTYRNQKPYTKMLISGLSTLDREATTLHDLANQEYTILLAYPRRDEDRDWLWKSFLRRVTKEWLWKSLLEDETDSGTAHETTRLVIEDTSPFSCGVCTFASHSVDDFATHLKSVSHAYGEWDLVASKNKVNRLEYKPDPPNDDPA
;
A
#
# COMPACT_ATOMS: atom_id res chain seq x y z
N ASN A 1 -1.08 26.28 6.89
CA ASN A 1 -0.05 25.30 6.47
C ASN A 1 -0.76 24.00 6.12
N THR A 2 -0.98 23.70 4.84
CA THR A 2 -1.67 22.48 4.37
C THR A 2 -0.69 21.32 4.40
N LYS A 3 -0.88 20.34 5.30
CA LYS A 3 -0.05 19.13 5.37
C LYS A 3 -0.62 18.05 4.45
N LYS A 4 0.21 17.53 3.54
CA LYS A 4 -0.13 16.36 2.72
C LYS A 4 -0.01 15.09 3.56
N THR A 5 -0.93 14.16 3.36
CA THR A 5 -0.91 12.84 3.99
C THR A 5 -0.72 11.78 2.92
N THR A 6 0.26 10.90 3.10
CA THR A 6 0.50 9.76 2.20
C THR A 6 0.30 8.47 2.97
N VAL A 7 -0.55 7.60 2.45
CA VAL A 7 -0.84 6.28 2.99
C VAL A 7 -0.26 5.24 2.05
N LEU A 8 0.62 4.39 2.59
CA LEU A 8 1.15 3.23 1.90
C LEU A 8 0.55 1.99 2.54
N TRP A 9 -0.17 1.20 1.75
CA TRP A 9 -0.89 0.03 2.23
C TRP A 9 -0.34 -1.24 1.60
N ASP A 10 0.32 -2.05 2.40
CA ASP A 10 0.67 -3.44 2.08
C ASP A 10 -0.58 -4.31 2.17
N ILE A 11 -1.18 -4.58 1.01
CA ILE A 11 -2.46 -5.29 0.91
C ILE A 11 -2.33 -6.78 1.25
N ASN A 12 -1.13 -7.37 1.13
CA ASN A 12 -0.92 -8.76 1.51
C ASN A 12 -0.76 -8.89 3.04
N GLY A 13 -0.08 -7.93 3.69
CA GLY A 13 0.08 -7.91 5.14
C GLY A 13 -1.19 -7.48 5.91
N CYS A 14 -2.01 -6.62 5.29
CA CYS A 14 -3.30 -6.17 5.80
C CYS A 14 -4.39 -6.31 4.72
N PRO A 15 -4.86 -7.53 4.41
CA PRO A 15 -5.90 -7.73 3.42
C PRO A 15 -7.23 -7.12 3.89
N ILE A 16 -8.11 -6.82 2.94
CA ILE A 16 -9.49 -6.42 3.27
C ILE A 16 -10.16 -7.61 3.99
N PRO A 17 -10.70 -7.42 5.21
CA PRO A 17 -11.35 -8.51 5.92
C PRO A 17 -12.62 -8.99 5.19
N ASP A 18 -12.98 -10.25 5.38
CA ASP A 18 -14.17 -10.83 4.76
C ASP A 18 -15.44 -10.03 5.08
N GLY A 19 -16.28 -9.83 4.06
CA GLY A 19 -17.53 -9.08 4.17
C GLY A 19 -17.39 -7.55 4.08
N PHE A 20 -16.17 -7.00 4.00
CA PHE A 20 -15.97 -5.56 3.79
C PHE A 20 -16.01 -5.18 2.31
N ASP A 21 -16.72 -4.10 1.98
CA ASP A 21 -16.74 -3.52 0.64
C ASP A 21 -15.41 -2.79 0.36
N PRO A 22 -14.61 -3.21 -0.65
CA PRO A 22 -13.38 -2.54 -1.02
C PRO A 22 -13.57 -1.05 -1.36
N ARG A 23 -14.76 -0.66 -1.84
CA ARG A 23 -15.07 0.74 -2.19
C ARG A 23 -15.14 1.66 -0.96
N LEU A 24 -15.25 1.11 0.25
CA LEU A 24 -15.31 1.89 1.47
C LEU A 24 -13.93 2.09 2.12
N VAL A 25 -12.92 1.30 1.75
CA VAL A 25 -11.59 1.30 2.40
C VAL A 25 -10.97 2.70 2.44
N GLY A 26 -10.92 3.39 1.30
CA GLY A 26 -10.34 4.73 1.21
C GLY A 26 -11.05 5.74 2.11
N ARG A 27 -12.38 5.68 2.16
CA ARG A 27 -13.21 6.53 3.04
C ARG A 27 -12.95 6.23 4.52
N ARG A 28 -12.87 4.96 4.92
CA ARG A 28 -12.61 4.59 6.32
C ARG A 28 -11.23 5.05 6.78
N ILE A 29 -10.22 4.91 5.93
CA ILE A 29 -8.87 5.46 6.19
C ILE A 29 -8.92 6.98 6.34
N GLU A 30 -9.59 7.69 5.42
CA GLU A 30 -9.74 9.15 5.50
C GLU A 30 -10.44 9.59 6.80
N SER A 31 -11.54 8.93 7.18
CA SER A 31 -12.25 9.21 8.44
C SER A 31 -11.38 8.97 9.66
N ALA A 32 -10.68 7.83 9.75
CA ALA A 32 -9.79 7.52 10.86
C ALA A 32 -8.67 8.58 11.00
N LEU A 33 -8.10 9.01 9.87
CA LEU A 33 -7.10 10.07 9.82
C LEU A 33 -7.65 11.42 10.29
N LYS A 34 -8.85 11.81 9.86
CA LYS A 34 -9.55 13.03 10.32
C LYS A 34 -9.81 12.99 11.83
N ASN A 35 -10.38 11.89 12.33
CA ASN A 35 -10.75 11.72 13.75
C ASN A 35 -9.54 11.70 14.68
N SER A 36 -8.38 11.27 14.20
CA SER A 36 -7.14 11.28 14.99
C SER A 36 -6.53 12.67 15.23
N GLY A 37 -6.96 13.69 14.48
CA GLY A 37 -6.31 15.00 14.46
C GLY A 37 -4.89 15.01 13.88
N CYS A 38 -4.41 13.87 13.36
CA CYS A 38 -3.06 13.72 12.83
C CYS A 38 -2.93 14.12 11.36
N CYS A 39 -4.04 14.25 10.64
CA CYS A 39 -4.06 14.73 9.25
C CYS A 39 -4.32 16.25 9.22
N GLY A 40 -3.56 16.98 8.39
CA GLY A 40 -3.80 18.40 8.15
C GLY A 40 -5.00 18.63 7.22
N SER A 41 -5.07 19.80 6.58
CA SER A 41 -6.08 20.12 5.55
C SER A 41 -5.64 19.88 4.09
N GLY A 42 -4.45 19.31 3.85
CA GLY A 42 -3.90 19.10 2.50
C GLY A 42 -4.34 17.81 1.77
N PRO A 43 -3.82 17.52 0.59
CA PRO A 43 -4.22 16.32 -0.15
C PRO A 43 -3.89 15.01 0.58
N LEU A 44 -4.73 13.99 0.40
CA LEU A 44 -4.53 12.62 0.87
C LEU A 44 -4.19 11.75 -0.34
N THR A 45 -3.15 10.93 -0.25
CA THR A 45 -2.80 9.94 -1.28
C THR A 45 -2.81 8.56 -0.65
N ILE A 46 -3.40 7.57 -1.32
CA ILE A 46 -3.44 6.17 -0.85
C ILE A 46 -2.94 5.27 -1.98
N THR A 47 -1.91 4.48 -1.70
CA THR A 47 -1.38 3.48 -2.64
C THR A 47 -1.43 2.10 -2.00
N ALA A 48 -2.17 1.18 -2.61
CA ALA A 48 -2.13 -0.25 -2.30
C ALA A 48 -0.94 -0.90 -3.02
N ILE A 49 -0.14 -1.67 -2.28
CA ILE A 49 1.14 -2.21 -2.72
C ILE A 49 1.19 -3.69 -2.33
N GLY A 50 1.65 -4.54 -3.23
CA GLY A 50 1.83 -5.95 -2.92
C GLY A 50 1.90 -6.86 -4.14
N ASP A 51 1.77 -8.16 -3.92
CA ASP A 51 1.47 -9.13 -4.96
C ASP A 51 -0.01 -9.03 -5.37
N LEU A 52 -0.28 -8.10 -6.28
CA LEU A 52 -1.63 -7.83 -6.76
C LEU A 52 -2.21 -8.95 -7.65
N ARG A 53 -1.43 -9.97 -8.03
CA ARG A 53 -1.97 -11.15 -8.73
C ARG A 53 -2.83 -12.00 -7.80
N GLN A 54 -2.57 -11.92 -6.49
CA GLN A 54 -3.36 -12.61 -5.45
C GLN A 54 -4.64 -11.86 -5.11
N THR A 55 -4.87 -10.69 -5.70
CA THR A 55 -6.07 -9.87 -5.51
C THR A 55 -6.96 -10.00 -6.74
N GLY A 56 -8.24 -10.33 -6.55
CA GLY A 56 -9.17 -10.48 -7.68
C GLY A 56 -9.38 -9.18 -8.46
N ASP A 57 -9.55 -9.27 -9.78
CA ASP A 57 -9.75 -8.13 -10.68
C ASP A 57 -10.86 -7.18 -10.21
N GLU A 58 -11.99 -7.73 -9.73
CA GLU A 58 -13.11 -6.93 -9.24
C GLU A 58 -12.71 -6.07 -8.04
N VAL A 59 -11.91 -6.62 -7.12
CA VAL A 59 -11.39 -5.88 -5.97
C VAL A 59 -10.44 -4.77 -6.43
N LEU A 60 -9.55 -5.04 -7.40
CA LEU A 60 -8.66 -4.02 -7.98
C LEU A 60 -9.47 -2.89 -8.64
N ARG A 61 -10.52 -3.22 -9.41
CA ARG A 61 -11.44 -2.24 -10.00
C ARG A 61 -12.14 -1.43 -8.93
N HIS A 62 -12.68 -2.06 -7.88
CA HIS A 62 -13.35 -1.36 -6.79
C HIS A 62 -12.42 -0.40 -6.05
N LEU A 63 -11.21 -0.83 -5.69
CA LEU A 63 -10.22 0.04 -5.06
C LEU A 63 -9.86 1.22 -5.98
N SER A 64 -9.52 0.95 -7.24
CA SER A 64 -9.13 1.99 -8.19
C SER A 64 -10.23 3.01 -8.47
N SER A 65 -11.50 2.58 -8.51
CA SER A 65 -12.67 3.46 -8.73
C SER A 65 -12.85 4.52 -7.65
N THR A 66 -12.26 4.29 -6.47
CA THR A 66 -12.28 5.23 -5.35
C THR A 66 -11.06 6.16 -5.31
N GLY A 67 -10.14 6.04 -6.29
CA GLY A 67 -8.92 6.86 -6.34
C GLY A 67 -7.71 6.25 -5.62
N ILE A 68 -7.79 5.00 -5.16
CA ILE A 68 -6.65 4.27 -4.60
C ILE A 68 -5.73 3.84 -5.75
N ALA A 69 -4.47 4.26 -5.70
CA ALA A 69 -3.44 3.83 -6.63
C ALA A 69 -3.03 2.37 -6.35
N LEU A 70 -2.65 1.62 -7.39
CA LEU A 70 -2.27 0.21 -7.30
C LEU A 70 -0.83 0.04 -7.77
N ARG A 71 0.00 -0.60 -6.95
CA ARG A 71 1.40 -0.90 -7.28
C ARG A 71 1.72 -2.36 -7.03
N HIS A 72 1.96 -3.10 -8.09
CA HIS A 72 2.48 -4.45 -7.97
C HIS A 72 3.97 -4.39 -7.61
N SER A 73 4.33 -4.77 -6.38
CA SER A 73 5.71 -4.75 -5.88
C SER A 73 5.85 -5.48 -4.54
N TYR A 74 7.01 -6.08 -4.32
CA TYR A 74 7.39 -6.74 -3.05
C TYR A 74 8.20 -5.83 -2.10
N ASN A 75 8.60 -4.65 -2.57
CA ASN A 75 9.55 -3.77 -1.89
C ASN A 75 8.88 -2.48 -1.43
N LEU A 76 8.14 -2.57 -0.32
CA LEU A 76 7.50 -1.42 0.33
C LEU A 76 8.52 -0.33 0.69
N ASN A 77 9.70 -0.71 1.18
CA ASN A 77 10.81 0.18 1.52
C ASN A 77 11.21 1.13 0.37
N LEU A 78 11.43 0.57 -0.82
CA LEU A 78 11.86 1.33 -1.99
C LEU A 78 10.81 2.39 -2.37
N TYR A 79 9.54 2.04 -2.27
CA TYR A 79 8.47 3.00 -2.53
C TYR A 79 8.39 4.07 -1.44
N LEU A 80 8.49 3.67 -0.17
CA LEU A 80 8.52 4.56 0.99
C LEU A 80 9.62 5.63 0.85
N TYR A 81 10.85 5.24 0.51
CA TYR A 81 11.96 6.18 0.23
C TYR A 81 11.77 6.99 -1.05
N SER A 82 11.32 6.39 -2.15
CA SER A 82 11.11 7.15 -3.40
C SER A 82 10.14 8.32 -3.20
N GLN A 83 9.13 8.13 -2.34
CA GLN A 83 8.17 9.16 -1.98
C GLN A 83 8.72 10.20 -1.01
N THR A 84 9.80 9.94 -0.26
CA THR A 84 10.39 10.94 0.64
C THR A 84 11.20 11.98 -0.13
N TYR A 85 11.82 11.60 -1.25
CA TYR A 85 12.57 12.52 -2.11
C TYR A 85 11.69 13.44 -2.96
N ARG A 86 10.47 13.01 -3.30
CA ARG A 86 9.55 13.74 -4.20
C ARG A 86 8.70 14.80 -3.50
N ASN A 87 8.49 14.69 -2.20
CA ASN A 87 7.56 15.54 -1.47
C ASN A 87 8.30 16.76 -0.85
N GLN A 88 7.61 17.91 -0.71
CA GLN A 88 8.02 19.11 0.06
C GLN A 88 7.22 19.26 1.37
N LYS A 89 7.86 19.71 2.47
CA LYS A 89 7.34 19.72 3.86
C LYS A 89 5.94 20.36 3.94
N PRO A 90 5.02 19.98 4.88
CA PRO A 90 5.15 19.01 5.98
C PRO A 90 4.37 17.69 5.78
N TYR A 91 4.92 16.59 6.29
CA TYR A 91 4.63 15.21 5.88
C TYR A 91 4.01 14.33 6.97
N THR A 92 2.75 13.96 6.79
CA THR A 92 2.16 12.83 7.52
C THR A 92 2.30 11.59 6.63
N LYS A 93 2.87 10.51 7.17
CA LYS A 93 2.96 9.20 6.50
C LYS A 93 2.27 8.14 7.33
N MET A 94 1.35 7.42 6.71
CA MET A 94 0.70 6.25 7.30
C MET A 94 1.18 5.00 6.59
N LEU A 95 1.59 4.00 7.36
CA LEU A 95 1.91 2.67 6.86
C LEU A 95 0.88 1.67 7.37
N ILE A 96 0.23 0.96 6.46
CA ILE A 96 -0.73 -0.10 6.77
C ILE A 96 -0.09 -1.41 6.34
N SER A 97 0.38 -2.24 7.28
CA SER A 97 1.17 -3.43 6.91
C SER A 97 1.21 -4.49 8.01
N GLY A 98 1.54 -5.71 7.62
CA GLY A 98 1.73 -6.84 8.53
C GLY A 98 3.01 -6.70 9.37
N LEU A 99 3.04 -7.40 10.50
CA LEU A 99 4.10 -7.26 11.51
C LEU A 99 5.50 -7.58 10.96
N SER A 100 5.65 -8.64 10.18
CA SER A 100 6.95 -9.02 9.59
C SER A 100 7.51 -7.94 8.66
N THR A 101 6.64 -7.24 7.93
CA THR A 101 7.05 -6.14 7.07
C THR A 101 7.43 -4.94 7.95
N LEU A 102 6.58 -4.55 8.91
CA LEU A 102 6.91 -3.45 9.84
C LEU A 102 8.25 -3.66 10.56
N ASP A 103 8.54 -4.88 10.99
CA ASP A 103 9.80 -5.23 11.65
C ASP A 103 11.01 -5.01 10.72
N ARG A 104 10.88 -5.40 9.45
CA ARG A 104 11.92 -5.17 8.43
C ARG A 104 12.10 -3.69 8.12
N GLU A 105 11.01 -2.92 8.16
CA GLU A 105 10.99 -1.49 7.86
C GLU A 105 11.32 -0.59 9.09
N ALA A 106 11.53 -1.18 10.27
CA ALA A 106 11.66 -0.45 11.53
C ALA A 106 12.77 0.62 11.52
N THR A 107 13.93 0.33 10.92
CA THR A 107 15.05 1.29 10.80
C THR A 107 14.64 2.48 9.93
N THR A 108 14.03 2.23 8.77
CA THR A 108 13.57 3.29 7.88
C THR A 108 12.51 4.17 8.52
N LEU A 109 11.55 3.57 9.23
CA LEU A 109 10.53 4.33 9.97
C LEU A 109 11.15 5.18 11.09
N HIS A 110 12.15 4.64 11.79
CA HIS A 110 12.89 5.37 12.81
C HIS A 110 13.62 6.60 12.23
N ASP A 111 14.28 6.43 11.09
CA ASP A 111 14.99 7.50 10.39
C ASP A 111 14.03 8.58 9.90
N LEU A 112 12.88 8.19 9.34
CA LEU A 112 11.85 9.15 8.93
C LEU A 112 11.31 9.93 10.12
N ALA A 113 11.07 9.26 11.26
CA ALA A 113 10.63 9.97 12.45
C ALA A 113 11.70 10.95 13.00
N ASN A 114 13.00 10.66 12.83
CA ASN A 114 14.08 11.61 13.14
C ASN A 114 14.08 12.84 12.21
N GLN A 115 13.49 12.73 11.03
CA GLN A 115 13.40 13.79 10.02
C GLN A 115 12.09 14.59 10.10
N GLU A 116 11.47 14.68 11.28
CA GLU A 116 10.23 15.43 11.55
C GLU A 116 8.97 14.90 10.83
N TYR A 117 8.98 13.65 10.32
CA TYR A 117 7.77 13.04 9.77
C TYR A 117 6.81 12.62 10.91
N THR A 118 5.52 12.91 10.73
CA THR A 118 4.46 12.31 11.54
C THR A 118 4.20 10.91 11.01
N ILE A 119 4.61 9.88 11.76
CA ILE A 119 4.44 8.47 11.39
C ILE A 119 3.19 7.91 12.07
N LEU A 120 2.32 7.30 11.27
CA LEU A 120 1.07 6.66 11.65
C LEU A 120 1.10 5.20 11.20
N LEU A 121 0.51 4.27 11.97
CA LEU A 121 0.53 2.84 11.63
C LEU A 121 -0.84 2.17 11.72
N ALA A 122 -1.13 1.24 10.83
CA ALA A 122 -2.19 0.26 11.04
C ALA A 122 -1.69 -1.15 10.73
N TYR A 123 -2.09 -2.12 11.55
CA TYR A 123 -1.59 -3.50 11.47
C TYR A 123 -2.66 -4.49 11.96
N PRO A 124 -2.58 -5.80 11.62
CA PRO A 124 -3.71 -6.71 11.83
C PRO A 124 -3.97 -7.05 13.31
N ARG A 125 -2.89 -7.19 14.10
CA ARG A 125 -2.95 -7.48 15.54
C ARG A 125 -1.69 -6.99 16.24
N ARG A 126 -1.74 -6.77 17.54
CA ARG A 126 -0.53 -6.68 18.36
C ARG A 126 0.02 -8.08 18.61
N ASP A 127 1.33 -8.18 18.66
CA ASP A 127 2.06 -9.38 19.03
C ASP A 127 2.76 -9.11 20.37
N GLU A 128 2.17 -9.57 21.47
CA GLU A 128 2.69 -9.29 22.83
C GLU A 128 4.11 -9.87 23.02
N ASP A 129 4.45 -10.95 22.32
CA ASP A 129 5.80 -11.54 22.37
C ASP A 129 6.87 -10.68 21.68
N ARG A 130 6.44 -9.68 20.87
CA ARG A 130 7.31 -8.69 20.22
C ARG A 130 7.32 -7.34 20.94
N ASP A 131 7.04 -7.32 22.24
CA ASP A 131 7.00 -6.10 23.07
C ASP A 131 8.26 -5.23 22.96
N TRP A 132 9.42 -5.84 22.76
CA TRP A 132 10.69 -5.11 22.56
C TRP A 132 10.74 -4.32 21.24
N LEU A 133 10.18 -4.90 20.17
CA LEU A 133 10.03 -4.26 18.86
C LEU A 133 9.08 -3.07 19.02
N TRP A 134 7.94 -3.29 19.66
CA TRP A 134 6.95 -2.26 19.97
C TRP A 134 7.51 -1.13 20.84
N LYS A 135 8.37 -1.42 21.82
CA LYS A 135 8.96 -0.40 22.71
C LYS A 135 10.00 0.51 22.02
N SER A 136 10.73 0.01 21.01
CA SER A 136 11.85 0.74 20.42
C SER A 136 11.45 1.65 19.27
N PHE A 137 10.76 1.12 18.25
CA PHE A 137 10.42 1.92 17.06
C PHE A 137 9.05 2.61 17.16
N LEU A 138 8.03 2.01 17.81
CA LEU A 138 6.72 2.68 17.97
C LEU A 138 6.77 3.89 18.91
N ARG A 139 7.81 4.07 19.72
CA ARG A 139 7.93 5.27 20.57
C ARG A 139 7.89 6.58 19.76
N ARG A 140 8.16 6.48 18.46
CA ARG A 140 8.14 7.58 17.49
C ARG A 140 6.85 7.63 16.66
N VAL A 141 5.98 6.62 16.78
CA VAL A 141 4.69 6.56 16.08
C VAL A 141 3.69 7.43 16.83
N THR A 142 3.03 8.31 16.09
CA THR A 142 2.10 9.31 16.64
C THR A 142 0.76 8.69 16.98
N LYS A 143 0.26 7.79 16.13
CA LYS A 143 -1.01 7.09 16.31
C LYS A 143 -0.96 5.74 15.61
N GLU A 144 -1.67 4.78 16.20
CA GLU A 144 -1.79 3.44 15.66
C GLU A 144 -3.24 2.93 15.70
N TRP A 145 -3.56 2.00 14.81
CA TRP A 145 -4.85 1.32 14.73
C TRP A 145 -4.67 -0.18 14.52
N LEU A 146 -5.63 -0.95 15.02
CA LEU A 146 -5.88 -2.30 14.49
C LEU A 146 -6.61 -2.15 13.15
N TRP A 147 -6.11 -2.84 12.12
CA TRP A 147 -6.60 -2.69 10.75
C TRP A 147 -8.10 -2.98 10.63
N LYS A 148 -8.57 -4.08 11.23
CA LYS A 148 -9.98 -4.45 11.21
C LYS A 148 -10.85 -3.38 11.88
N SER A 149 -10.47 -2.93 13.08
CA SER A 149 -11.19 -1.90 13.83
C SER A 149 -11.21 -0.55 13.10
N LEU A 150 -10.15 -0.21 12.36
CA LEU A 150 -10.12 1.00 11.52
C LEU A 150 -11.20 0.97 10.42
N LEU A 151 -11.47 -0.21 9.86
CA LEU A 151 -12.48 -0.37 8.81
C LEU A 151 -13.91 -0.46 9.37
N GLU A 152 -14.07 -0.96 10.59
CA GLU A 152 -15.35 -1.12 11.29
C GLU A 152 -15.95 0.20 11.79
N ASP A 153 -15.13 1.24 11.96
CA ASP A 153 -15.56 2.49 12.59
C ASP A 153 -16.65 3.19 11.74
N GLU A 154 -17.91 2.98 12.13
CA GLU A 154 -19.12 3.61 11.59
C GLU A 154 -19.19 5.06 12.04
N THR A 155 -18.44 5.94 11.38
CA THR A 155 -18.84 7.36 11.36
C THR A 155 -19.97 7.51 10.35
N ASP A 156 -21.18 7.16 10.79
CA ASP A 156 -22.42 7.56 10.16
C ASP A 156 -22.72 9.02 10.54
N SER A 157 -22.56 9.91 9.57
CA SER A 157 -23.47 11.04 9.44
C SER A 157 -23.58 11.35 7.96
N GLY A 158 -24.71 10.93 7.39
CA GLY A 158 -25.08 11.24 6.02
C GLY A 158 -24.92 12.72 5.69
N THR A 159 -23.91 13.03 4.90
CA THR A 159 -24.00 14.00 3.81
C THR A 159 -23.21 13.43 2.64
N ALA A 160 -23.94 12.96 1.64
CA ALA A 160 -23.40 12.95 0.28
C ALA A 160 -22.91 14.39 0.00
N HIS A 161 -21.61 14.55 -0.29
CA HIS A 161 -20.87 15.81 -0.52
C HIS A 161 -19.88 16.31 0.54
N GLU A 162 -19.16 15.45 1.28
CA GLU A 162 -17.76 15.81 1.55
C GLU A 162 -16.90 15.37 0.35
N THR A 163 -16.40 16.35 -0.40
CA THR A 163 -15.36 16.11 -1.42
C THR A 163 -14.20 15.41 -0.74
N THR A 164 -14.02 14.12 -1.03
CA THR A 164 -12.86 13.37 -0.55
C THR A 164 -11.59 14.13 -0.93
N ARG A 165 -10.66 14.25 0.01
CA ARG A 165 -9.36 14.88 -0.27
C ARG A 165 -8.38 13.91 -0.93
N LEU A 166 -8.86 12.72 -1.27
CA LEU A 166 -8.10 11.69 -1.95
C LEU A 166 -7.75 12.16 -3.36
N VAL A 167 -6.45 12.18 -3.65
CA VAL A 167 -5.89 12.52 -4.96
C VAL A 167 -4.92 11.44 -5.38
N ILE A 168 -4.80 11.25 -6.69
CA ILE A 168 -3.78 10.37 -7.28
C ILE A 168 -2.48 11.16 -7.38
N GLU A 169 -1.43 10.67 -6.72
CA GLU A 169 -0.13 11.37 -6.60
C GLU A 169 0.74 11.28 -7.84
N ASP A 170 0.71 10.13 -8.53
CA ASP A 170 1.66 9.78 -9.57
C ASP A 170 1.10 10.09 -10.97
N THR A 171 1.98 10.29 -11.94
CA THR A 171 1.57 10.42 -13.34
C THR A 171 0.93 9.14 -13.87
N SER A 172 0.97 8.03 -13.13
CA SER A 172 0.27 6.80 -13.47
C SER A 172 -0.22 6.09 -12.19
N PRO A 173 -1.54 5.99 -11.96
CA PRO A 173 -2.10 5.39 -10.74
C PRO A 173 -1.81 3.89 -10.62
N PHE A 174 -1.49 3.21 -11.73
CA PHE A 174 -1.23 1.78 -11.77
C PHE A 174 0.19 1.52 -12.25
N SER A 175 0.97 0.77 -11.49
CA SER A 175 2.37 0.49 -11.85
C SER A 175 2.85 -0.88 -11.38
N CYS A 176 3.84 -1.42 -12.10
CA CYS A 176 4.49 -2.69 -11.76
C CYS A 176 5.99 -2.46 -11.56
N GLY A 177 6.46 -2.70 -10.34
CA GLY A 177 7.87 -2.61 -9.99
C GLY A 177 8.73 -3.75 -10.54
N VAL A 178 8.11 -4.80 -11.10
CA VAL A 178 8.81 -5.94 -11.71
C VAL A 178 9.11 -5.69 -13.19
N CYS A 179 8.21 -5.01 -13.91
CA CYS A 179 8.26 -4.91 -15.37
C CYS A 179 8.46 -3.48 -15.91
N THR A 180 8.79 -2.50 -15.06
CA THR A 180 8.81 -1.07 -15.45
C THR A 180 7.54 -0.62 -16.19
N PHE A 181 6.39 -1.15 -15.78
CA PHE A 181 5.09 -0.87 -16.40
C PHE A 181 4.35 0.22 -15.62
N ALA A 182 3.64 1.10 -16.33
CA ALA A 182 2.78 2.12 -15.77
C ALA A 182 1.57 2.35 -16.68
N SER A 183 0.38 2.54 -16.10
CA SER A 183 -0.86 2.80 -16.84
C SER A 183 -1.85 3.66 -16.05
N HIS A 184 -2.81 4.24 -16.77
CA HIS A 184 -4.00 4.91 -16.25
C HIS A 184 -5.26 4.04 -16.33
N SER A 185 -5.19 2.87 -16.96
CA SER A 185 -6.30 1.92 -17.10
C SER A 185 -6.08 0.74 -16.16
N VAL A 186 -7.05 0.50 -15.27
CA VAL A 186 -7.00 -0.65 -14.36
C VAL A 186 -7.12 -1.97 -15.13
N ASP A 187 -7.83 -1.97 -16.27
CA ASP A 187 -7.97 -3.15 -17.12
C ASP A 187 -6.67 -3.46 -17.87
N ASP A 188 -5.94 -2.45 -18.34
CA ASP A 188 -4.61 -2.65 -18.94
C ASP A 188 -3.64 -3.19 -17.89
N PHE A 189 -3.72 -2.67 -16.66
CA PHE A 189 -2.89 -3.14 -15.56
C PHE A 189 -3.23 -4.58 -15.16
N ALA A 190 -4.51 -4.94 -15.04
CA ALA A 190 -4.92 -6.31 -14.78
C ALA A 190 -4.50 -7.27 -15.89
N THR A 191 -4.63 -6.85 -17.15
CA THR A 191 -4.13 -7.59 -18.32
C THR A 191 -2.62 -7.77 -18.26
N HIS A 192 -1.88 -6.72 -17.88
CA HIS A 192 -0.44 -6.78 -17.67
C HIS A 192 -0.05 -7.83 -16.62
N LEU A 193 -0.71 -7.84 -15.46
CA LEU A 193 -0.41 -8.81 -14.38
C LEU A 193 -0.63 -10.27 -14.78
N LYS A 194 -1.45 -10.53 -15.80
CA LYS A 194 -1.72 -11.88 -16.34
C LYS A 194 -0.84 -12.24 -17.54
N SER A 195 -0.05 -11.29 -18.04
CA SER A 195 0.73 -11.48 -19.26
C SER A 195 1.94 -12.40 -19.05
N VAL A 196 2.33 -13.10 -20.12
CA VAL A 196 3.55 -13.93 -20.16
C VAL A 196 4.80 -13.10 -19.82
N SER A 197 4.86 -11.84 -20.25
CA SER A 197 6.00 -10.96 -19.96
C SER A 197 6.11 -10.66 -18.47
N HIS A 198 4.98 -10.48 -17.77
CA HIS A 198 4.96 -10.32 -16.33
C HIS A 198 5.37 -11.61 -15.62
N ALA A 199 4.84 -12.77 -16.04
CA ALA A 199 5.24 -14.07 -15.51
C ALA A 199 6.75 -14.33 -15.65
N TYR A 200 7.35 -13.92 -16.77
CA TYR A 200 8.81 -13.99 -16.96
C TYR A 200 9.57 -13.05 -16.02
N GLY A 201 9.11 -11.81 -15.85
CA GLY A 201 9.75 -10.86 -14.92
C GLY A 201 9.72 -11.34 -13.48
N GLU A 202 8.62 -11.96 -13.07
CA GLU A 202 8.45 -12.62 -11.78
C GLU A 202 9.44 -13.76 -11.58
N TRP A 203 9.57 -14.62 -12.59
CA TRP A 203 10.56 -15.68 -12.57
C TRP A 203 12.00 -15.14 -12.51
N ASP A 204 12.33 -14.11 -13.29
CA ASP A 204 13.68 -13.53 -13.31
C ASP A 204 14.05 -12.92 -11.94
N LEU A 205 13.09 -12.30 -11.26
CA LEU A 205 13.27 -11.79 -9.90
C LEU A 205 13.65 -12.92 -8.93
N VAL A 206 12.95 -14.05 -8.99
CA VAL A 206 13.20 -15.24 -8.16
C VAL A 206 14.54 -15.88 -8.53
N ALA A 207 14.83 -16.04 -9.81
CA ALA A 207 16.09 -16.61 -10.31
C ALA A 207 17.29 -15.76 -9.86
N SER A 208 17.19 -14.43 -9.98
CA SER A 208 18.21 -13.48 -9.53
C SER A 208 18.48 -13.60 -8.03
N LYS A 209 17.41 -13.62 -7.22
CA LYS A 209 17.51 -13.75 -5.76
C LYS A 209 18.20 -15.06 -5.33
N ASN A 210 17.94 -16.14 -6.07
CA ASN A 210 18.48 -17.48 -5.77
C ASN A 210 19.75 -17.82 -6.57
N LYS A 211 20.30 -16.88 -7.35
CA LYS A 211 21.48 -17.07 -8.21
C LYS A 211 21.36 -18.26 -9.17
N VAL A 212 20.15 -18.49 -9.69
CA VAL A 212 19.86 -19.56 -10.66
C VAL A 212 20.44 -19.17 -12.03
N ASN A 213 21.01 -20.16 -12.73
CA ASN A 213 21.47 -19.96 -14.11
C ASN A 213 20.27 -19.81 -15.07
N ARG A 214 20.16 -18.63 -15.69
CA ARG A 214 19.06 -18.30 -16.60
C ARG A 214 19.03 -19.11 -17.90
N LEU A 215 20.14 -19.78 -18.22
CA LEU A 215 20.29 -20.59 -19.43
C LEU A 215 19.86 -22.05 -19.22
N GLU A 216 19.65 -22.48 -17.98
CA GLU A 216 19.33 -23.87 -17.64
C GLU A 216 17.83 -24.11 -17.41
N TYR A 217 17.05 -23.05 -17.19
CA TYR A 217 15.60 -23.15 -16.96
C TYR A 217 14.90 -21.90 -17.48
N LYS A 218 13.96 -22.07 -18.41
CA LYS A 218 12.99 -21.04 -18.80
C LYS A 218 11.61 -21.59 -18.42
N PRO A 219 10.79 -20.87 -17.64
CA PRO A 219 9.46 -21.34 -17.32
C PRO A 219 8.65 -21.48 -18.61
N ASP A 220 7.85 -22.55 -18.69
CA ASP A 220 6.87 -22.69 -19.76
C ASP A 220 5.88 -21.52 -19.70
N PRO A 221 5.47 -20.95 -20.85
CA PRO A 221 4.44 -19.93 -20.87
C PRO A 221 3.17 -20.48 -20.18
N PRO A 222 2.43 -19.67 -19.41
CA PRO A 222 1.15 -20.09 -18.89
C PRO A 222 0.27 -20.58 -20.05
N ASN A 223 -0.38 -21.73 -19.87
CA ASN A 223 -1.28 -22.30 -20.88
C ASN A 223 -2.30 -21.25 -21.30
N ASP A 224 -2.26 -20.87 -22.58
CA ASP A 224 -3.41 -20.26 -23.26
C ASP A 224 -4.48 -21.36 -23.38
N ASP A 225 -5.22 -21.65 -22.30
CA ASP A 225 -6.47 -22.39 -22.43
C ASP A 225 -7.48 -21.45 -23.09
N PRO A 226 -7.92 -21.73 -24.34
CA PRO A 226 -8.98 -20.96 -24.95
C PRO A 226 -10.29 -21.28 -24.24
N ALA A 227 -11.00 -20.22 -23.83
CA ALA A 227 -12.35 -20.27 -23.27
C ALA A 227 -13.37 -20.92 -24.23
#